data_AF-A0A4Q5Y0U6-F1
#
_entry.id   AF-A0A4Q5Y0U6-F1
#
_cell.length_a   1.000
_cell.length_b   1.000
_cell.length_c   1.000
_cell.angle_alpha   90.00
_cell.angle_beta   90.00
_cell.angle_gamma   90.00
#
_symmetry.space_group_name_H-M   'P 1'
#
loop_
_entity.id
_entity.type
_entity.pdbx_description
1 polymer ?
#
loop_
_entity_poly.entity_id
_entity_poly.type
_entity_poly.pdbx_seq_one_letter_code
_entity_poly.pdbx_strand_id
1 'polypeptide(L)'
;MIIPQAKSCPIAASQNAVYSQFIQHLKVDPEKITRTTDIPFLPVSFFKTHKIVTPDGNDTQIVFSSSATTGTTQSQHFVHDLSVYEQSFIKGFEHFFGHVPDHCILALLPSYQEREGSSLIYMVDELIKLSGHPQSGYFLNDNEKLVRTLSDLRDKKQKTILIGVTYALLDLAEEYKLDLENIVIMETGGMKGRRKEMVREELHD
;
A
#
# COMPACT_ATOMS: atom_id res chain seq x y z
N MET A 1 -6.94 -0.87 3.24
CA MET A 1 -8.19 -0.32 2.66
C MET A 1 -9.31 -0.74 3.60
N ILE A 2 -9.72 0.11 4.54
CA ILE A 2 -10.92 -0.16 5.35
C ILE A 2 -12.09 0.08 4.41
N ILE A 3 -12.82 -0.97 4.04
CA ILE A 3 -14.06 -0.80 3.28
C ILE A 3 -14.99 0.02 4.17
N PRO A 4 -15.36 1.25 3.77
CA PRO A 4 -16.26 2.05 4.59
C PRO A 4 -17.57 1.28 4.74
N GLN A 5 -17.97 1.00 5.97
CA GLN A 5 -19.32 0.52 6.22
C GLN A 5 -20.26 1.72 6.05
N ALA A 6 -21.49 1.55 5.53
CA ALA A 6 -22.43 2.67 5.41
C ALA A 6 -22.58 3.46 6.74
N LYS A 7 -22.50 2.75 7.87
CA LYS A 7 -22.54 3.31 9.23
C LYS A 7 -21.32 4.15 9.64
N SER A 8 -20.22 4.16 8.88
CA SER A 8 -19.04 4.97 9.20
C SER A 8 -19.19 6.43 8.80
N CYS A 9 -20.12 6.76 7.88
CA CYS A 9 -20.28 8.13 7.40
C CYS A 9 -20.79 9.11 8.47
N PRO A 10 -21.82 8.79 9.28
CA PRO A 10 -22.22 9.63 10.42
C PRO A 10 -21.10 9.88 11.44
N ILE A 11 -20.28 8.86 11.72
CA ILE A 11 -19.16 8.96 12.65
C ILE A 11 -18.08 9.88 12.07
N ALA A 12 -17.69 9.68 10.82
CA ALA A 12 -16.74 10.56 10.14
C ALA A 12 -17.25 12.02 10.08
N ALA A 13 -18.53 12.24 9.79
CA ALA A 13 -19.13 13.57 9.70
C ALA A 13 -19.15 14.33 11.04
N SER A 14 -19.30 13.62 12.15
CA SER A 14 -19.33 14.22 13.50
C SER A 14 -17.94 14.40 14.12
N GLN A 15 -16.94 13.66 13.65
CA GLN A 15 -15.61 13.62 14.24
C GLN A 15 -14.49 14.17 13.34
N ASN A 16 -14.81 14.58 12.11
CA ASN A 16 -13.83 15.13 11.17
C ASN A 16 -14.39 16.40 10.50
N ALA A 17 -13.91 17.57 10.89
CA ALA A 17 -14.41 18.87 10.46
C ALA A 17 -14.25 19.07 8.96
N VAL A 18 -13.16 18.58 8.36
CA VAL A 18 -12.93 18.66 6.92
C VAL A 18 -13.98 17.84 6.16
N TYR A 19 -14.27 16.63 6.63
CA TYR A 19 -15.31 15.78 6.05
C TYR A 19 -16.71 16.37 6.24
N SER A 20 -16.99 16.89 7.44
CA SER A 20 -18.26 17.53 7.79
C SER A 20 -18.57 18.71 6.87
N GLN A 21 -17.61 19.63 6.69
CA GLN A 21 -17.75 20.77 5.78
C GLN A 21 -17.93 20.30 4.33
N PHE A 22 -17.17 19.29 3.89
CA PHE A 22 -17.28 18.74 2.54
C PHE A 22 -18.69 18.22 2.24
N ILE A 23 -19.25 17.35 3.09
CA ILE A 23 -20.58 16.79 2.86
C ILE A 23 -21.69 17.83 3.02
N GLN A 24 -21.49 18.84 3.89
CA GLN A 24 -22.42 19.97 4.02
C GLN A 24 -22.50 20.78 2.72
N HIS A 25 -21.37 21.06 2.07
CA HIS A 25 -21.35 21.73 0.78
C HIS A 25 -22.00 20.89 -0.33
N LEU A 26 -21.91 19.57 -0.24
CA LEU A 26 -22.61 18.64 -1.13
C LEU A 26 -24.10 18.47 -0.80
N LYS A 27 -24.59 19.08 0.29
CA LYS A 27 -25.96 18.92 0.81
C LYS A 27 -26.33 17.45 1.09
N VAL A 28 -25.34 16.67 1.51
CA VAL A 28 -25.52 15.26 1.87
C VAL A 28 -25.85 15.16 3.35
N ASP A 29 -26.93 14.45 3.66
CA ASP A 29 -27.35 14.15 5.02
C ASP A 29 -26.76 12.79 5.44
N PRO A 30 -25.77 12.76 6.36
CA PRO A 30 -25.07 11.53 6.70
C PRO A 30 -25.98 10.48 7.34
N GLU A 31 -27.05 10.90 8.03
CA GLU A 31 -28.00 9.99 8.68
C GLU A 31 -28.85 9.20 7.65
N LYS A 32 -28.90 9.66 6.39
CA LYS A 32 -29.64 9.01 5.31
C LYS A 32 -28.79 8.03 4.49
N ILE A 33 -27.49 7.93 4.77
CA ILE A 33 -26.60 7.03 4.05
C ILE A 33 -26.80 5.60 4.54
N THR A 34 -27.32 4.75 3.66
CA THR A 34 -27.59 3.33 3.94
C THR A 34 -26.71 2.38 3.14
N ARG A 35 -26.05 2.87 2.08
CA ARG A 35 -25.13 2.09 1.23
C ARG A 35 -23.75 2.73 1.21
N THR A 36 -22.70 1.91 1.18
CA THR A 36 -21.32 2.38 1.06
C THR A 36 -21.09 3.23 -0.19
N THR A 37 -21.79 2.94 -1.28
CA THR A 37 -21.70 3.70 -2.54
C THR A 37 -22.28 5.12 -2.45
N ASP A 38 -23.07 5.42 -1.43
CA ASP A 38 -23.69 6.74 -1.23
C ASP A 38 -22.77 7.67 -0.41
N ILE A 39 -21.65 7.15 0.11
CA ILE A 39 -20.67 7.91 0.87
C ILE A 39 -19.88 8.83 -0.08
N PRO A 40 -19.93 10.16 0.08
CA PRO A 40 -19.09 11.06 -0.69
C PRO A 40 -17.62 10.84 -0.34
N PHE A 41 -16.78 10.60 -1.33
CA PHE A 41 -15.33 10.43 -1.12
C PHE A 41 -14.62 11.78 -1.15
N LEU A 42 -13.69 11.97 -0.21
CA LEU A 42 -12.86 13.18 -0.18
C LEU A 42 -11.97 13.26 -1.43
N PRO A 43 -11.87 14.43 -2.07
CA PRO A 43 -10.90 14.63 -3.14
C PRO A 43 -9.47 14.38 -2.64
N VAL A 44 -8.66 13.66 -3.44
CA VAL A 44 -7.26 13.37 -3.09
C VAL A 44 -6.41 14.63 -2.86
N SER A 45 -6.78 15.75 -3.49
CA SER A 45 -6.13 17.05 -3.30
C SER A 45 -6.31 17.63 -1.89
N PHE A 46 -7.32 17.21 -1.13
CA PHE A 46 -7.53 17.69 0.23
C PHE A 46 -6.40 17.23 1.15
N PHE A 47 -5.85 16.04 0.92
CA PHE A 47 -4.69 15.53 1.65
C PHE A 47 -3.40 16.36 1.43
N LYS A 48 -3.37 17.29 0.46
CA LYS A 48 -2.26 18.24 0.25
C LYS A 48 -2.45 19.56 0.98
N THR A 49 -3.68 19.87 1.35
CA THR A 49 -4.11 21.23 1.78
C THR A 49 -4.73 21.25 3.17
N HIS A 50 -5.17 20.11 3.66
CA HIS A 50 -5.86 19.96 4.94
C HIS A 50 -5.24 18.83 5.76
N LYS A 51 -5.19 19.00 7.08
CA LYS A 51 -4.90 17.91 8.01
C LYS A 51 -6.18 17.10 8.20
N ILE A 52 -6.26 15.94 7.55
CA ILE A 52 -7.39 15.02 7.66
C ILE A 52 -7.03 13.95 8.70
N VAL A 53 -7.69 13.99 9.85
CA VAL A 53 -7.55 13.02 10.95
C VAL A 53 -8.89 12.85 11.63
N THR A 54 -9.18 11.64 12.12
CA THR A 54 -10.42 11.35 12.85
C THR A 54 -10.09 10.59 14.13
N PRO A 55 -10.55 11.03 15.32
CA PRO A 55 -11.29 12.28 15.57
C PRO A 55 -10.40 13.54 15.45
N ASP A 56 -11.01 14.69 15.19
CA ASP A 56 -10.35 15.99 15.19
C ASP A 56 -9.61 16.27 16.50
N GLY A 57 -8.51 17.00 16.41
CA GLY A 57 -7.74 17.45 17.59
C GLY A 57 -6.90 16.37 18.27
N ASN A 58 -6.92 15.12 17.79
CA ASN A 58 -6.09 14.06 18.35
C ASN A 58 -4.63 14.12 17.92
N ASP A 59 -3.79 13.53 18.77
CA ASP A 59 -2.40 13.26 18.46
C ASP A 59 -2.26 12.30 17.29
N THR A 60 -1.28 12.58 16.44
CA THR A 60 -0.95 11.75 15.28
C THR A 60 0.20 10.83 15.67
N GLN A 61 -0.02 9.51 15.57
CA GLN A 61 1.03 8.53 15.84
C GLN A 61 2.03 8.44 14.69
N ILE A 62 1.57 8.54 13.45
CA ILE A 62 2.43 8.55 12.27
C ILE A 62 1.82 9.37 11.12
N VAL A 63 2.69 10.00 10.32
CA VAL A 63 2.30 10.71 9.09
C VAL A 63 2.91 10.00 7.90
N PHE A 64 2.07 9.50 7.00
CA PHE A 64 2.53 8.99 5.71
C PHE A 64 2.47 10.08 4.64
N SER A 65 3.38 10.03 3.67
CA SER A 65 3.45 10.98 2.56
C SER A 65 3.44 10.31 1.19
N SER A 66 2.90 10.98 0.17
CA SER A 66 2.99 10.55 -1.23
C SER A 66 4.35 10.87 -1.86
N SER A 67 4.81 10.10 -2.86
CA SER A 67 6.01 10.46 -3.62
C SER A 67 5.82 11.82 -4.30
N ALA A 68 6.60 12.82 -3.89
CA ALA A 68 6.57 14.13 -4.54
C ALA A 68 7.00 13.98 -6.00
N THR A 69 6.29 14.66 -6.90
CA THR A 69 6.88 15.11 -8.16
C THR A 69 7.49 16.50 -7.92
N THR A 70 8.65 16.76 -8.52
CA THR A 70 9.40 18.02 -8.37
C THR A 70 8.48 19.23 -8.46
N GLY A 71 8.50 20.10 -7.45
CA GLY A 71 7.72 21.35 -7.41
C GLY A 71 6.27 21.23 -6.90
N THR A 72 5.86 20.10 -6.32
CA THR A 72 4.49 19.92 -5.78
C THR A 72 4.46 19.58 -4.29
N THR A 73 3.47 20.12 -3.57
CA THR A 73 3.17 19.74 -2.19
C THR A 73 2.73 18.28 -2.13
N GLN A 74 3.38 17.49 -1.26
CA GLN A 74 3.04 16.09 -1.03
C GLN A 74 1.68 15.98 -0.34
N SER A 75 0.92 14.95 -0.70
CA SER A 75 -0.23 14.54 0.11
C SER A 75 0.28 13.91 1.41
N GLN A 76 -0.39 14.20 2.52
CA GLN A 76 -0.09 13.67 3.84
C GLN A 76 -1.31 12.92 4.39
N HIS A 77 -1.08 11.75 4.98
CA HIS A 77 -2.08 10.95 5.65
C HIS A 77 -1.71 10.83 7.13
N PHE A 78 -2.49 11.48 7.98
CA PHE A 78 -2.29 11.52 9.42
C PHE A 78 -3.03 10.35 10.06
N VAL A 79 -2.28 9.42 10.66
CA VAL A 79 -2.85 8.24 11.31
C VAL A 79 -2.87 8.48 12.81
N HIS A 80 -4.07 8.56 13.37
CA HIS A 80 -4.28 8.71 14.81
C HIS A 80 -4.01 7.39 15.56
N ASP A 81 -4.60 6.29 15.08
CA ASP A 81 -4.44 4.96 15.67
C ASP A 81 -3.78 4.02 14.66
N LEU A 82 -2.51 3.72 14.91
CA LEU A 82 -1.69 2.86 14.05
C LEU A 82 -2.20 1.41 14.04
N SER A 83 -2.80 0.95 15.14
CA SER A 83 -3.33 -0.42 15.23
C SER A 83 -4.50 -0.65 14.25
N VAL A 84 -5.32 0.39 14.02
CA VAL A 84 -6.41 0.34 13.03
C VAL A 84 -5.85 0.25 11.61
N TYR A 85 -4.77 0.98 11.33
CA TYR A 85 -4.07 0.92 10.04
C TYR A 85 -3.48 -0.48 9.80
N GLU A 86 -2.80 -1.04 10.80
CA GLU A 86 -2.24 -2.39 10.78
C GLU A 86 -3.30 -3.47 10.56
N GLN A 87 -4.34 -3.46 11.37
CA GLN A 87 -5.46 -4.39 11.20
C GLN A 87 -6.10 -4.28 9.81
N SER A 88 -6.16 -3.08 9.23
CA SER A 88 -6.73 -2.90 7.89
C SER A 88 -5.94 -3.62 6.82
N PHE A 89 -4.61 -3.45 6.78
CA PHE A 89 -3.82 -4.09 5.74
C PHE A 89 -3.61 -5.58 6.01
N ILE A 90 -3.53 -6.02 7.27
CA ILE A 90 -3.44 -7.44 7.62
C ILE A 90 -4.72 -8.15 7.19
N LYS A 91 -5.91 -7.65 7.56
CA LYS A 91 -7.18 -8.25 7.12
C LYS A 91 -7.34 -8.23 5.61
N GLY A 92 -6.89 -7.15 4.95
CA GLY A 92 -6.87 -7.07 3.49
C GLY A 92 -5.99 -8.15 2.88
N PHE A 93 -4.77 -8.30 3.38
CA PHE A 93 -3.85 -9.35 2.95
C PHE A 93 -4.46 -10.74 3.15
N GLU A 94 -4.93 -11.04 4.36
CA GLU A 94 -5.48 -12.36 4.70
C GLU A 94 -6.72 -12.71 3.89
N HIS A 95 -7.53 -11.71 3.52
CA HIS A 95 -8.68 -11.92 2.66
C HIS A 95 -8.30 -12.41 1.25
N PHE A 96 -7.22 -11.87 0.67
CA PHE A 96 -6.82 -12.19 -0.71
C PHE A 96 -5.81 -13.34 -0.80
N PHE A 97 -4.92 -13.46 0.18
CA PHE A 97 -3.76 -14.38 0.14
C PHE A 97 -3.79 -15.44 1.25
N GLY A 98 -4.59 -15.26 2.30
CA GLY A 98 -4.59 -16.10 3.49
C GLY A 98 -3.57 -15.64 4.54
N HIS A 99 -3.35 -16.46 5.57
CA HIS A 99 -2.57 -16.07 6.75
C HIS A 99 -1.15 -15.60 6.40
N VAL A 100 -0.74 -14.45 6.95
CA VAL A 100 0.59 -13.85 6.70
C VAL A 100 1.73 -14.83 7.05
N PRO A 101 1.71 -15.56 8.19
CA PRO A 101 2.76 -16.52 8.54
C PRO A 101 2.94 -17.69 7.57
N ASP A 102 1.94 -17.97 6.72
CA ASP A 102 2.06 -19.03 5.70
C ASP A 102 2.95 -18.62 4.53
N HIS A 103 3.29 -17.33 4.41
CA HIS A 103 3.95 -16.76 3.25
C HIS A 103 5.40 -16.38 3.53
N CYS A 104 6.26 -16.52 2.53
CA CYS A 104 7.53 -15.82 2.46
C CYS A 104 7.35 -14.53 1.66
N ILE A 105 7.70 -13.38 2.26
CA ILE A 105 7.49 -12.04 1.71
C ILE A 105 8.84 -11.48 1.26
N LEU A 106 9.00 -11.28 -0.04
CA LEU A 106 10.21 -10.75 -0.66
C LEU A 106 9.92 -9.35 -1.20
N ALA A 107 10.83 -8.40 -0.97
CA ALA A 107 10.63 -7.01 -1.39
C ALA A 107 11.77 -6.50 -2.31
N LEU A 108 11.42 -6.12 -3.53
CA LEU A 108 12.29 -5.49 -4.53
C LEU A 108 11.91 -4.00 -4.68
N LEU A 109 12.29 -3.19 -3.67
CA LEU A 109 11.87 -1.78 -3.52
C LEU A 109 13.06 -0.80 -3.42
N PRO A 110 13.99 -0.75 -4.40
CA PRO A 110 15.27 -0.03 -4.30
C PRO A 110 15.18 1.49 -4.09
N SER A 111 14.09 2.15 -4.50
CA SER A 111 13.95 3.62 -4.34
C SER A 111 13.25 4.06 -3.04
N TYR A 112 12.91 3.13 -2.14
CA TYR A 112 12.01 3.42 -1.03
C TYR A 112 12.66 3.32 0.36
N GLN A 113 13.83 2.69 0.51
CA GLN A 113 14.47 2.53 1.83
C GLN A 113 14.95 3.85 2.44
N GLU A 114 15.42 4.80 1.63
CA GLU A 114 15.88 6.11 2.12
C GLU A 114 14.72 7.08 2.41
N ARG A 115 13.48 6.64 2.19
CA ARG A 115 12.32 7.51 2.25
C ARG A 115 11.49 7.26 3.52
N GLU A 116 11.64 8.16 4.47
CA GLU A 116 10.77 8.23 5.64
C GLU A 116 9.31 8.56 5.24
N GLY A 117 8.36 8.02 6.00
CA GLY A 117 6.94 8.29 5.81
C GLY A 117 6.28 7.56 4.63
N SER A 118 6.89 6.51 4.07
CA SER A 118 6.23 5.66 3.07
C SER A 118 5.30 4.64 3.72
N SER A 119 4.00 4.74 3.45
CA SER A 119 3.00 3.79 3.93
C SER A 119 3.17 2.38 3.36
N LEU A 120 3.74 2.27 2.15
CA LEU A 120 4.08 1.00 1.51
C LEU A 120 5.23 0.31 2.26
N ILE A 121 6.28 1.05 2.61
CA ILE A 121 7.43 0.48 3.31
C ILE A 121 7.03 0.01 4.71
N TYR A 122 6.25 0.83 5.43
CA TYR A 122 5.68 0.43 6.71
C TYR A 122 4.92 -0.90 6.60
N MET A 123 4.03 -1.03 5.60
CA MET A 123 3.25 -2.24 5.40
C MET A 123 4.13 -3.46 5.08
N VAL A 124 5.11 -3.30 4.20
CA VAL A 124 6.02 -4.39 3.79
C VAL A 124 6.89 -4.84 4.97
N ASP A 125 7.41 -3.90 5.76
CA ASP A 125 8.17 -4.20 6.98
C ASP A 125 7.34 -5.03 7.96
N GLU A 126 6.10 -4.62 8.22
CA GLU A 126 5.21 -5.36 9.12
C GLU A 126 4.83 -6.74 8.56
N LEU A 127 4.57 -6.87 7.25
CA LEU A 127 4.29 -8.17 6.64
C LEU A 127 5.49 -9.12 6.68
N ILE A 128 6.71 -8.61 6.48
CA ILE A 128 7.95 -9.41 6.62
C ILE A 128 8.11 -9.90 8.07
N LYS A 129 7.88 -9.02 9.06
CA LYS A 129 7.95 -9.40 10.48
C LYS A 129 6.90 -10.45 10.83
N LEU A 130 5.64 -10.24 10.42
CA LEU A 130 4.52 -11.13 10.71
C LEU A 130 4.64 -12.48 10.00
N SER A 131 5.24 -12.49 8.80
CA SER A 131 5.56 -13.72 8.07
C SER A 131 6.44 -14.64 8.91
N GLY A 132 7.43 -14.09 9.63
CA GLY A 132 8.37 -14.86 10.44
C GLY A 132 9.25 -15.84 9.66
N HIS A 133 9.11 -15.89 8.33
CA HIS A 133 9.88 -16.80 7.49
C HIS A 133 11.33 -16.30 7.34
N PRO A 134 12.35 -17.15 7.53
CA PRO A 134 13.75 -16.72 7.60
C PRO A 134 14.30 -16.14 6.30
N GLN A 135 13.66 -16.45 5.16
CA GLN A 135 14.01 -15.89 3.85
C GLN A 135 13.22 -14.63 3.47
N SER A 136 12.24 -14.21 4.28
CA SER A 136 11.52 -12.95 4.05
C SER A 136 12.45 -11.76 4.23
N GLY A 137 12.32 -10.73 3.39
CA GLY A 137 13.19 -9.57 3.47
C GLY A 137 13.27 -8.74 2.19
N TYR A 138 14.09 -7.69 2.26
CA TYR A 138 14.42 -6.84 1.12
C TYR A 138 15.59 -7.41 0.32
N PHE A 139 15.47 -7.35 -1.00
CA PHE A 139 16.51 -7.76 -1.95
C PHE A 139 16.92 -6.54 -2.77
N LEU A 140 17.78 -5.71 -2.18
CA LEU A 140 18.26 -4.50 -2.83
C LEU A 140 19.62 -4.74 -3.46
N ASN A 141 19.74 -4.40 -4.74
CA ASN A 141 20.98 -4.48 -5.50
C ASN A 141 21.63 -5.88 -5.54
N ASP A 142 20.87 -6.93 -5.22
CA ASP A 142 21.33 -8.33 -5.23
C ASP A 142 20.28 -9.21 -5.92
N ASN A 143 20.15 -8.99 -7.23
CA ASN A 143 19.23 -9.73 -8.09
C ASN A 143 19.57 -11.23 -8.08
N GLU A 144 20.86 -11.60 -8.10
CA GLU A 144 21.27 -13.00 -8.04
C GLU A 144 20.74 -13.72 -6.81
N LYS A 145 20.86 -13.11 -5.62
CA LYS A 145 20.32 -13.69 -4.38
C LYS A 145 18.80 -13.80 -4.41
N LEU A 146 18.11 -12.80 -4.97
CA LEU A 146 16.66 -12.86 -5.15
C LEU A 146 16.26 -14.05 -6.03
N VAL A 147 16.88 -14.21 -7.19
CA VAL A 147 16.59 -15.32 -8.12
C VAL A 147 16.86 -16.69 -7.50
N ARG A 148 17.98 -16.84 -6.77
CA ARG A 148 18.28 -18.08 -6.04
C ARG A 148 17.23 -18.36 -4.96
N THR A 149 16.79 -17.33 -4.24
CA THR A 149 15.75 -17.46 -3.20
C THR A 149 14.41 -17.83 -3.80
N LEU A 150 13.97 -17.19 -4.88
CA LEU A 150 12.74 -17.52 -5.59
C LEU A 150 12.75 -18.97 -6.08
N SER A 151 13.86 -19.43 -6.65
CA SER A 151 14.00 -20.81 -7.13
C SER A 151 13.90 -21.83 -5.98
N ASP A 152 14.59 -21.59 -4.87
CA ASP A 152 14.53 -22.45 -3.68
C ASP A 152 13.13 -22.51 -3.06
N LEU A 153 12.44 -21.37 -2.95
CA LEU A 153 11.08 -21.31 -2.41
C LEU A 153 10.07 -22.01 -3.33
N ARG A 154 10.21 -21.84 -4.65
CA ARG A 154 9.41 -22.55 -5.66
C ARG A 154 9.59 -24.07 -5.53
N ASP A 155 10.83 -24.55 -5.47
CA ASP A 155 11.13 -25.98 -5.38
C ASP A 155 10.57 -26.61 -4.10
N LYS A 156 10.53 -25.83 -3.02
CA LYS A 156 9.91 -26.21 -1.74
C LYS A 156 8.39 -26.05 -1.72
N LYS A 157 7.79 -25.48 -2.77
CA LYS A 157 6.35 -25.11 -2.85
C LYS A 157 5.91 -24.21 -1.69
N GLN A 158 6.82 -23.36 -1.22
CA GLN A 158 6.53 -22.35 -0.21
C GLN A 158 5.63 -21.28 -0.84
N LYS A 159 4.56 -20.86 -0.15
CA LYS A 159 3.77 -19.72 -0.63
C LYS A 159 4.66 -18.48 -0.60
N THR A 160 4.82 -17.81 -1.74
CA THR A 160 5.73 -16.68 -1.87
C THR A 160 5.03 -15.50 -2.53
N ILE A 161 5.26 -14.32 -1.97
CA ILE A 161 4.84 -13.05 -2.56
C ILE A 161 6.08 -12.20 -2.80
N LEU A 162 6.33 -11.84 -4.06
CA LEU A 162 7.34 -10.86 -4.45
C LEU A 162 6.66 -9.52 -4.67
N ILE A 163 6.94 -8.57 -3.78
CA ILE A 163 6.46 -7.19 -3.85
C ILE A 163 7.54 -6.36 -4.52
N GLY A 164 7.22 -5.68 -5.62
CA GLY A 164 8.23 -4.93 -6.38
C GLY A 164 7.70 -3.68 -7.05
N VAL A 165 8.62 -2.77 -7.34
CA VAL A 165 8.35 -1.62 -8.22
C VAL A 165 8.50 -2.03 -9.68
N THR A 166 7.70 -1.44 -10.56
CA THR A 166 7.57 -1.85 -11.96
C THR A 166 8.91 -2.03 -12.66
N TYR A 167 9.78 -1.01 -12.61
CA TYR A 167 11.04 -1.04 -13.36
C TYR A 167 12.00 -2.11 -12.85
N ALA A 168 12.03 -2.36 -11.53
CA ALA A 168 12.95 -3.34 -10.97
C ALA A 168 12.48 -4.77 -11.27
N LEU A 169 11.17 -5.01 -11.29
CA LEU A 169 10.62 -6.29 -11.72
C LEU A 169 10.91 -6.56 -13.20
N LEU A 170 10.78 -5.53 -14.06
CA LEU A 170 11.14 -5.62 -15.47
C LEU A 170 12.63 -5.87 -15.68
N ASP A 171 13.50 -5.10 -15.00
CA ASP A 171 14.95 -5.29 -15.08
C ASP A 171 15.32 -6.75 -14.67
N LEU A 172 14.68 -7.29 -13.63
CA LEU A 172 14.87 -8.67 -13.20
C LEU A 172 14.42 -9.69 -14.25
N ALA A 173 13.28 -9.44 -14.92
CA ALA A 173 12.74 -10.32 -15.96
C ALA A 173 13.54 -10.25 -17.28
N GLU A 174 14.11 -9.09 -17.62
CA GLU A 174 15.01 -8.92 -18.77
C GLU A 174 16.35 -9.64 -18.55
N GLU A 175 16.86 -9.61 -17.33
CA GLU A 175 18.19 -10.17 -16.98
C GLU A 175 18.14 -11.69 -16.71
N TYR A 176 17.05 -12.20 -16.12
CA TYR A 176 16.94 -13.59 -15.69
C TYR A 176 15.70 -14.28 -16.27
N LYS A 177 15.89 -15.52 -16.72
CA LYS A 177 14.75 -16.41 -17.02
C LYS A 177 14.19 -16.95 -15.72
N LEU A 178 13.15 -16.30 -15.21
CA LEU A 178 12.46 -16.70 -13.99
C LEU A 178 11.36 -17.70 -14.30
N ASP A 179 11.31 -18.77 -13.52
CA ASP A 179 10.12 -19.61 -13.42
C ASP A 179 9.46 -19.28 -12.08
N LEU A 180 8.30 -18.65 -12.18
CA LEU A 180 7.56 -18.07 -11.07
C LEU A 180 6.30 -18.88 -10.76
N GLU A 181 6.29 -20.18 -11.12
CA GLU A 181 5.18 -21.06 -10.78
C GLU A 181 4.88 -21.00 -9.27
N ASN A 182 3.62 -20.74 -8.92
CA ASN A 182 3.14 -20.60 -7.53
C ASN A 182 3.73 -19.40 -6.75
N ILE A 183 4.36 -18.43 -7.43
CA ILE A 183 4.80 -17.16 -6.83
C ILE A 183 3.83 -16.05 -7.23
N VAL A 184 3.35 -15.30 -6.25
CA VAL A 184 2.51 -14.12 -6.49
C VAL A 184 3.40 -12.90 -6.69
N ILE A 185 3.21 -12.19 -7.80
CA ILE A 185 3.86 -10.90 -8.04
C ILE A 185 2.90 -9.77 -7.66
N MET A 186 3.33 -8.92 -6.74
CA MET A 186 2.63 -7.71 -6.31
C MET A 186 3.38 -6.48 -6.80
N GLU A 187 2.92 -5.95 -7.93
CA GLU A 187 3.44 -4.73 -8.56
C GLU A 187 2.87 -3.48 -7.86
N THR A 188 3.72 -2.49 -7.57
CA THR A 188 3.38 -1.31 -6.73
C THR A 188 3.56 0.04 -7.43
N GLY A 189 3.65 0.05 -8.76
CA GLY A 189 4.00 1.20 -9.59
C GLY A 189 5.50 1.53 -9.56
N GLY A 190 5.88 2.69 -10.10
CA GLY A 190 7.24 3.23 -9.93
C GLY A 190 8.05 3.49 -11.21
N MET A 191 7.44 3.48 -12.40
CA MET A 191 8.16 3.74 -13.67
C MET A 191 8.76 5.16 -13.83
N LYS A 192 8.36 6.13 -13.00
CA LYS A 192 8.69 7.55 -13.19
C LYS A 192 10.20 7.82 -13.24
N GLY A 193 10.67 8.33 -14.39
CA GLY A 193 12.03 8.83 -14.57
C GLY A 193 13.12 7.78 -14.84
N ARG A 194 12.78 6.49 -14.92
CA ARG A 194 13.77 5.41 -15.14
C ARG A 194 13.62 4.69 -16.49
N ARG A 195 12.41 4.52 -17.02
CA ARG A 195 12.14 3.97 -18.35
C ARG A 195 11.02 4.74 -19.07
N LYS A 196 10.83 4.47 -20.36
CA LYS A 196 9.68 4.95 -21.13
C LYS A 196 8.40 4.45 -20.45
N GLU A 197 7.43 5.33 -20.20
CA GLU A 197 6.13 4.90 -19.65
C GLU A 197 5.50 3.91 -20.62
N MET A 198 5.30 2.67 -20.17
CA MET A 198 4.55 1.64 -20.89
C MET A 198 3.11 1.66 -20.39
N VAL A 199 2.19 1.29 -21.29
CA VAL A 199 0.80 1.07 -20.89
C VAL A 199 0.71 -0.20 -20.06
N ARG A 200 -0.28 -0.31 -19.16
CA ARG A 200 -0.38 -1.44 -18.22
C ARG A 200 -0.51 -2.78 -18.93
N GLU A 201 -1.18 -2.78 -20.08
CA GLU A 201 -1.31 -3.97 -20.92
C GLU A 201 0.06 -4.42 -21.45
N GLU A 202 0.88 -3.50 -21.98
CA GLU A 202 2.23 -3.80 -22.48
C GLU A 202 3.19 -4.28 -21.38
N LEU A 203 2.96 -3.89 -20.13
CA LEU A 203 3.76 -4.33 -18.99
C LEU A 203 3.47 -5.80 -18.60
N HIS A 204 2.26 -6.28 -18.86
CA HIS A 204 1.77 -7.57 -18.39
C HIS A 204 1.81 -8.68 -19.47
N ASP A 205 2.13 -8.33 -20.72
CA ASP A 205 2.34 -9.24 -21.85
C ASP A 205 3.77 -9.83 -21.86
#